data_AF-A0AAN5LEE8-F1
#
_entry.id   AF-A0AAN5LEE8-F1
#
_cell.length_a   1.000
_cell.length_b   1.000
_cell.length_c   1.000
_cell.angle_alpha   90.00
_cell.angle_beta   90.00
_cell.angle_gamma   90.00
#
_symmetry.space_group_name_H-M   'P 1'
#
loop_
_entity.id
_entity.type
_entity.pdbx_description
1 polymer ?
#
loop_
_entity_poly.entity_id
_entity_poly.type
_entity_poly.pdbx_seq_one_letter_code
_entity_poly.pdbx_strand_id
1 'polypeptide(L)'
;MMKVAPTVNLTSDDWTKITMLLPEGWQEQARECGALKFGRQFSSPEILLRVLLIYFCDGCSMRETTARAAASGLVNISDVALLKRIDKCGEWFPWMTERLVKQTSDIYDIPTTISHRRLLAVDGCLVKEPGSPSPDWRLHYAMDIRTLNCDQSLITSVSAGETLTRFSVQEGDIVIADRGFTHRPGIKHILDQGGDVVARMNLRALPLVTAEGKKFEQLNHLRTLAPGEYGEWSAQMVAEGEQYVVRVCAYRKTEEQCIESERKYLLHISKKQRKQVPEVQEITGYVVVVTTLRELSAEDILGLYRQRWQIELAFKRMKSLIGLGYLKKKNPAGVQAWLQGKLFVACLLERLLAISGHFSPEKTG
;
A
#
# COMPACT_ATOMS: atom_id res chain seq x y z
N MET A 1 -6.52 -26.72 22.77
CA MET A 1 -7.70 -26.94 21.91
C MET A 1 -7.84 -25.73 21.00
N MET A 2 -7.25 -25.79 19.79
CA MET A 2 -7.33 -24.71 18.80
C MET A 2 -8.78 -24.60 18.32
N LYS A 3 -9.40 -23.42 18.45
CA LYS A 3 -10.63 -23.11 17.75
C LYS A 3 -10.31 -23.09 16.25
N VAL A 4 -10.76 -24.11 15.54
CA VAL A 4 -10.81 -24.15 14.08
C VAL A 4 -11.64 -22.94 13.64
N ALA A 5 -11.06 -22.05 12.83
CA ALA A 5 -11.82 -20.96 12.22
C ALA A 5 -12.97 -21.56 11.39
N PRO A 6 -14.16 -20.95 11.38
CA PRO A 6 -15.31 -21.50 10.66
C PRO A 6 -14.95 -21.67 9.18
N THR A 7 -15.13 -22.88 8.66
CA THR A 7 -14.98 -23.23 7.25
C THR A 7 -15.94 -22.38 6.43
N VAL A 8 -15.42 -21.51 5.57
CA VAL A 8 -16.25 -20.73 4.63
C VAL A 8 -16.65 -21.66 3.48
N ASN A 9 -17.71 -22.44 3.67
CA ASN A 9 -18.43 -23.05 2.56
C ASN A 9 -19.31 -21.98 1.92
N LEU A 10 -18.86 -21.40 0.81
CA LEU A 10 -19.69 -20.48 0.02
C LEU A 10 -20.89 -21.26 -0.52
N THR A 11 -22.09 -20.97 -0.01
CA THR A 11 -23.32 -21.53 -0.55
C THR A 11 -23.58 -20.97 -1.97
N SER A 12 -24.51 -21.57 -2.72
CA SER A 12 -24.91 -21.05 -4.04
C SER A 12 -25.37 -19.58 -3.96
N ASP A 13 -26.04 -19.22 -2.86
CA ASP A 13 -26.53 -17.86 -2.61
C ASP A 13 -25.39 -16.90 -2.28
N ASP A 14 -24.38 -17.34 -1.54
CA ASP A 14 -23.20 -16.52 -1.22
C ASP A 14 -22.33 -16.28 -2.46
N TRP A 15 -22.21 -17.27 -3.34
CA TRP A 15 -21.49 -17.10 -4.59
C TRP A 15 -22.15 -16.08 -5.51
N THR A 16 -23.47 -16.12 -5.61
CA THR A 16 -24.24 -15.16 -6.41
C THR A 16 -23.96 -13.73 -5.93
N LYS A 17 -23.99 -13.49 -4.61
CA LYS A 17 -23.64 -12.20 -4.02
C LYS A 17 -22.22 -11.76 -4.36
N ILE A 18 -21.24 -12.67 -4.31
CA ILE A 18 -19.85 -12.37 -4.70
C ILE A 18 -19.79 -11.93 -6.17
N THR A 19 -20.43 -12.68 -7.07
CA THR A 19 -20.37 -12.38 -8.51
C THR A 19 -21.00 -11.04 -8.89
N MET A 20 -22.03 -10.60 -8.17
CA MET A 20 -22.63 -9.26 -8.35
C MET A 20 -21.66 -8.12 -8.04
N LEU A 21 -20.63 -8.38 -7.24
CA LEU A 21 -19.61 -7.38 -6.91
C LEU A 21 -18.45 -7.39 -7.88
N LEU A 22 -18.27 -8.45 -8.67
CA LEU A 22 -17.16 -8.54 -9.60
C LEU A 22 -17.36 -7.58 -10.77
N PRO A 23 -16.28 -6.99 -11.32
CA PRO A 23 -16.40 -6.14 -12.50
C PRO A 23 -16.98 -6.90 -13.70
N GLU A 24 -17.79 -6.23 -14.50
CA GLU A 24 -18.31 -6.76 -15.76
C GLU A 24 -17.15 -7.19 -16.68
N GLY A 25 -17.26 -8.37 -17.31
CA GLY A 25 -16.23 -8.92 -18.19
C GLY A 25 -15.11 -9.71 -17.49
N TRP A 26 -15.20 -9.95 -16.17
CA TRP A 26 -14.13 -10.62 -15.41
C TRP A 26 -13.80 -12.04 -15.90
N GLN A 27 -14.76 -12.76 -16.51
CA GLN A 27 -14.55 -14.11 -17.04
C GLN A 27 -13.80 -14.09 -18.38
N GLU A 28 -14.15 -13.15 -19.25
CA GLU A 28 -13.51 -12.88 -20.53
C GLU A 28 -12.07 -12.44 -20.27
N GLN A 29 -11.89 -11.48 -19.37
CA GLN A 29 -10.58 -10.99 -18.96
C GLN A 29 -9.67 -12.11 -18.46
N ALA A 30 -10.20 -13.08 -17.69
CA ALA A 30 -9.44 -14.23 -17.21
C ALA A 30 -8.83 -15.06 -18.37
N ARG A 31 -9.51 -15.12 -19.51
CA ARG A 31 -9.03 -15.84 -20.70
C ARG A 31 -8.02 -14.99 -21.48
N GLU A 32 -8.33 -13.71 -21.69
CA GLU A 32 -7.48 -12.76 -22.43
C GLU A 32 -6.09 -12.61 -21.80
N CYS A 33 -6.04 -12.41 -20.48
CA CYS A 33 -4.77 -12.28 -19.76
C CYS A 33 -4.06 -13.64 -19.53
N GLY A 34 -4.68 -14.75 -19.95
CA GLY A 34 -4.10 -16.08 -19.87
C GLY A 34 -4.14 -16.73 -18.49
N ALA A 35 -4.89 -16.18 -17.53
CA ALA A 35 -5.16 -16.84 -16.25
C ALA A 35 -5.79 -18.22 -16.48
N LEU A 36 -6.70 -18.31 -17.45
CA LEU A 36 -7.30 -19.55 -17.93
C LEU A 36 -7.20 -19.68 -19.46
N LYS A 37 -6.17 -20.38 -19.95
CA LYS A 37 -6.12 -20.84 -21.35
C LYS A 37 -6.91 -22.15 -21.52
N PHE A 38 -7.59 -22.30 -22.66
CA PHE A 38 -8.42 -23.48 -22.99
C PHE A 38 -7.67 -24.81 -22.75
N GLY A 39 -8.34 -25.77 -22.11
CA GLY A 39 -7.92 -27.18 -22.07
C GLY A 39 -7.08 -27.66 -20.86
N ARG A 40 -7.15 -27.05 -19.66
CA ARG A 40 -6.42 -27.57 -18.48
C ARG A 40 -7.14 -27.39 -17.14
N GLN A 41 -7.42 -28.53 -16.49
CA GLN A 41 -7.80 -28.77 -15.08
C GLN A 41 -9.00 -27.98 -14.52
N PHE A 42 -9.11 -26.68 -14.78
CA PHE A 42 -10.26 -25.84 -14.46
C PHE A 42 -11.17 -25.73 -15.68
N SER A 43 -12.47 -25.97 -15.51
CA SER A 43 -13.46 -25.89 -16.59
C SER A 43 -13.98 -24.47 -16.84
N SER A 44 -13.84 -23.55 -15.88
CA SER A 44 -14.28 -22.15 -16.03
C SER A 44 -13.48 -21.17 -15.17
N PRO A 45 -13.47 -19.86 -15.52
CA PRO A 45 -12.93 -18.80 -14.67
C PRO A 45 -13.59 -18.76 -13.29
N GLU A 46 -14.85 -19.16 -13.20
CA GLU A 46 -15.60 -19.24 -11.94
C GLU A 46 -15.03 -20.24 -10.96
N ILE A 47 -14.80 -21.48 -11.40
CA ILE A 47 -14.18 -22.50 -10.56
C ILE A 47 -12.79 -22.05 -10.13
N LEU A 48 -12.03 -21.45 -11.06
CA LEU A 48 -10.71 -20.91 -10.74
C LEU A 48 -10.80 -19.84 -9.64
N LEU A 49 -11.71 -18.87 -9.77
CA LEU A 49 -11.86 -17.81 -8.78
C LEU A 49 -12.28 -18.37 -7.41
N ARG A 50 -13.25 -19.29 -7.36
CA ARG A 50 -13.68 -19.96 -6.11
C ARG A 50 -12.51 -20.62 -5.39
N VAL A 51 -11.68 -21.38 -6.10
CA VAL A 51 -10.51 -22.05 -5.52
C VAL A 51 -9.48 -21.03 -5.01
N LEU A 52 -9.28 -19.92 -5.74
CA LEU A 52 -8.39 -18.85 -5.32
C LEU A 52 -8.92 -18.11 -4.09
N LEU A 53 -10.24 -17.89 -3.98
CA LEU A 53 -10.84 -17.31 -2.77
C LEU A 53 -10.65 -18.23 -1.55
N ILE A 54 -10.81 -19.55 -1.69
CA ILE A 54 -10.50 -20.50 -0.60
C ILE A 54 -9.04 -20.34 -0.16
N TYR A 55 -8.11 -20.24 -1.12
CA TYR A 55 -6.70 -20.09 -0.82
C TYR A 55 -6.37 -18.77 -0.12
N PHE A 56 -6.94 -17.67 -0.58
CA PHE A 56 -6.64 -16.36 -0.03
C PHE A 56 -7.36 -16.12 1.29
N CYS A 57 -8.67 -16.36 1.40
CA CYS A 57 -9.47 -16.02 2.58
C CYS A 57 -9.12 -16.84 3.83
N ASP A 58 -8.94 -18.15 3.71
CA ASP A 58 -8.87 -19.02 4.88
C ASP A 58 -7.45 -19.19 5.44
N GLY A 59 -6.45 -18.48 4.89
CA GLY A 59 -5.05 -18.64 5.27
C GLY A 59 -4.52 -20.07 5.07
N CYS A 60 -5.22 -20.88 4.27
CA CYS A 60 -4.92 -22.28 4.04
C CYS A 60 -3.55 -22.46 3.37
N SER A 61 -2.89 -23.57 3.69
CA SER A 61 -1.78 -24.04 2.85
C SER A 61 -2.30 -24.46 1.47
N MET A 62 -1.47 -24.43 0.43
CA MET A 62 -1.89 -24.87 -0.91
C MET A 62 -2.45 -26.29 -0.93
N ARG A 63 -1.85 -27.19 -0.13
CA ARG A 63 -2.31 -28.59 0.00
C ARG A 63 -3.71 -28.67 0.58
N GLU A 64 -3.98 -27.86 1.60
CA GLU A 64 -5.29 -27.77 2.21
C GLU A 64 -6.32 -27.17 1.24
N THR A 65 -5.96 -26.12 0.50
CA THR A 65 -6.82 -25.56 -0.55
C THR A 65 -7.19 -26.61 -1.59
N THR A 66 -6.21 -27.37 -2.11
CA THR A 66 -6.49 -28.40 -3.12
C THR A 66 -7.36 -29.54 -2.57
N ALA A 67 -7.16 -29.92 -1.30
CA ALA A 67 -7.99 -30.92 -0.65
C ALA A 67 -9.44 -30.42 -0.47
N ARG A 68 -9.64 -29.17 -0.02
CA ARG A 68 -10.95 -28.55 0.11
C ARG A 68 -11.64 -28.42 -1.26
N ALA A 69 -10.91 -27.96 -2.28
CA ALA A 69 -11.44 -27.84 -3.63
C ALA A 69 -11.90 -29.19 -4.22
N ALA A 70 -11.16 -30.27 -3.95
CA ALA A 70 -11.54 -31.62 -4.36
C ALA A 70 -12.77 -32.11 -3.58
N ALA A 71 -12.80 -31.92 -2.26
CA ALA A 71 -13.93 -32.29 -1.41
C ALA A 71 -15.23 -31.54 -1.77
N SER A 72 -15.13 -30.28 -2.20
CA SER A 72 -16.24 -29.47 -2.68
C SER A 72 -16.62 -29.73 -4.14
N GLY A 73 -15.98 -30.69 -4.82
CA GLY A 73 -16.26 -31.03 -6.22
C GLY A 73 -15.89 -29.94 -7.23
N LEU A 74 -15.11 -28.93 -6.82
CA LEU A 74 -14.72 -27.81 -7.68
C LEU A 74 -13.66 -28.24 -8.68
N VAL A 75 -12.56 -28.81 -8.19
CA VAL A 75 -11.45 -29.27 -9.02
C VAL A 75 -10.55 -30.24 -8.25
N ASN A 76 -9.96 -31.21 -8.96
CA ASN A 76 -8.94 -32.11 -8.41
C ASN A 76 -7.58 -31.81 -9.05
N ILE A 77 -6.70 -31.13 -8.31
CA ILE A 77 -5.36 -30.72 -8.77
C ILE A 77 -4.31 -30.85 -7.66
N SER A 78 -3.04 -30.85 -8.03
CA SER A 78 -1.93 -30.76 -7.07
C SER A 78 -1.67 -29.33 -6.59
N ASP A 79 -0.99 -29.20 -5.45
CA ASP A 79 -0.50 -27.92 -4.90
C ASP A 79 0.42 -27.18 -5.89
N VAL A 80 1.28 -27.91 -6.62
CA VAL A 80 2.13 -27.36 -7.69
C VAL A 80 1.31 -26.81 -8.85
N ALA A 81 0.20 -27.46 -9.22
CA ALA A 81 -0.68 -26.97 -10.28
C ALA A 81 -1.42 -25.69 -9.85
N LEU A 82 -1.88 -25.63 -8.60
CA LEU A 82 -2.45 -24.41 -8.02
C LEU A 82 -1.42 -23.27 -7.99
N LEU A 83 -0.17 -23.54 -7.57
CA LEU A 83 0.91 -22.56 -7.58
C LEU A 83 1.12 -21.96 -8.96
N LYS A 84 1.32 -22.80 -9.99
CA LYS A 84 1.51 -22.36 -11.38
C LYS A 84 0.32 -21.54 -11.87
N ARG A 85 -0.89 -21.84 -11.38
CA ARG A 85 -2.10 -21.13 -11.79
C ARG A 85 -2.20 -19.75 -11.15
N ILE A 86 -1.85 -19.60 -9.87
CA ILE A 86 -1.76 -18.27 -9.22
C ILE A 86 -0.78 -17.38 -9.97
N ASP A 87 0.38 -17.90 -10.36
CA ASP A 87 1.39 -17.13 -11.10
C ASP A 87 0.87 -16.63 -12.47
N LYS A 88 -0.15 -17.28 -13.05
CA LYS A 88 -0.83 -16.84 -14.27
C LYS A 88 -1.96 -15.85 -14.06
N CYS A 89 -2.37 -15.60 -12.81
CA CYS A 89 -3.40 -14.62 -12.48
C CYS A 89 -2.83 -13.21 -12.26
N GLY A 90 -1.54 -13.00 -12.53
CA GLY A 90 -0.81 -11.75 -12.26
C GLY A 90 -1.40 -10.51 -12.93
N GLU A 91 -2.09 -10.65 -14.06
CA GLU A 91 -2.77 -9.56 -14.79
C GLU A 91 -4.28 -9.52 -14.50
N TRP A 92 -4.86 -10.64 -14.07
CA TRP A 92 -6.30 -10.74 -13.80
C TRP A 92 -6.70 -10.04 -12.51
N PHE A 93 -5.94 -10.26 -11.43
CA PHE A 93 -6.22 -9.62 -10.14
C PHE A 93 -6.04 -8.11 -10.17
N PRO A 94 -4.97 -7.52 -10.74
CA PRO A 94 -4.86 -6.07 -10.87
C PRO A 94 -6.05 -5.46 -11.61
N TRP A 95 -6.43 -6.05 -12.74
CA TRP A 95 -7.58 -5.57 -13.52
C TRP A 95 -8.88 -5.58 -12.70
N MET A 96 -9.12 -6.64 -11.93
CA MET A 96 -10.31 -6.72 -11.08
C MET A 96 -10.25 -5.70 -9.93
N THR A 97 -9.11 -5.60 -9.23
CA THR A 97 -8.92 -4.64 -8.15
C THR A 97 -9.13 -3.21 -8.62
N GLU A 98 -8.51 -2.82 -9.73
CA GLU A 98 -8.62 -1.46 -10.27
C GLU A 98 -10.08 -1.08 -10.52
N ARG A 99 -10.87 -1.97 -11.11
CA ARG A 99 -12.30 -1.72 -11.39
C ARG A 99 -13.15 -1.71 -10.12
N LEU A 100 -12.84 -2.55 -9.13
CA LEU A 100 -13.50 -2.50 -7.82
C LEU A 100 -13.24 -1.17 -7.12
N VAL A 101 -11.99 -0.69 -7.17
CA VAL A 101 -11.60 0.59 -6.57
C VAL A 101 -12.29 1.75 -7.27
N LYS A 102 -12.28 1.78 -8.62
CA LYS A 102 -12.98 2.82 -9.41
C LYS A 102 -14.49 2.92 -9.12
N GLN A 103 -15.12 1.81 -8.72
CA GLN A 103 -16.54 1.78 -8.37
C GLN A 103 -16.84 2.20 -6.92
N THR A 104 -15.80 2.25 -6.07
CA THR A 104 -15.95 2.43 -4.61
C THR A 104 -15.29 3.71 -4.11
N SER A 105 -14.29 4.23 -4.82
CA SER A 105 -13.56 5.42 -4.41
C SER A 105 -14.41 6.65 -4.62
N ASP A 106 -14.89 7.22 -3.51
CA ASP A 106 -15.07 8.67 -3.41
C ASP A 106 -13.74 9.29 -3.86
N ILE A 107 -13.83 10.05 -4.95
CA ILE A 107 -12.74 10.48 -5.81
C ILE A 107 -11.55 10.97 -4.98
N TYR A 108 -10.39 10.32 -5.11
CA TYR A 108 -9.14 10.97 -4.74
C TYR A 108 -9.03 12.18 -5.65
N ASP A 109 -9.20 13.38 -5.10
CA ASP A 109 -9.05 14.62 -5.86
C ASP A 109 -7.56 14.78 -6.18
N ILE A 110 -7.15 14.10 -7.24
CA ILE A 110 -5.80 14.15 -7.79
C ILE A 110 -5.82 15.31 -8.76
N PRO A 111 -4.98 16.33 -8.54
CA PRO A 111 -4.94 17.49 -9.43
C PRO A 111 -4.79 17.06 -10.89
N THR A 112 -5.62 17.63 -11.76
CA THR A 112 -5.66 17.30 -13.20
C THR A 112 -4.29 17.46 -13.86
N THR A 113 -3.48 18.41 -13.37
CA THR A 113 -2.10 18.67 -13.80
C THR A 113 -1.18 17.47 -13.69
N ILE A 114 -1.39 16.57 -12.71
CA ILE A 114 -0.57 15.35 -12.52
C ILE A 114 -1.35 14.06 -12.79
N SER A 115 -2.59 14.16 -13.27
CA SER A 115 -3.47 13.01 -13.50
C SER A 115 -2.93 11.98 -14.49
N HIS A 116 -2.10 12.41 -15.45
CA HIS A 116 -1.46 11.56 -16.45
C HIS A 116 -0.22 10.81 -15.93
N ARG A 117 0.34 11.24 -14.78
CA ARG A 117 1.56 10.68 -14.19
C ARG A 117 1.23 9.45 -13.34
N ARG A 118 2.20 8.55 -13.15
CA ARG A 118 2.06 7.40 -12.22
C ARG A 118 2.33 7.86 -10.80
N LEU A 119 1.46 7.46 -9.86
CA LEU A 119 1.51 7.90 -8.46
C LEU A 119 1.81 6.71 -7.57
N LEU A 120 3.08 6.54 -7.21
CA LEU A 120 3.57 5.34 -6.52
C LEU A 120 3.78 5.63 -5.04
N ALA A 121 2.90 5.10 -4.18
CA ALA A 121 3.19 5.05 -2.75
C ALA A 121 4.16 3.91 -2.46
N VAL A 122 5.21 4.19 -1.69
CA VAL A 122 6.21 3.20 -1.28
C VAL A 122 6.27 3.07 0.23
N ASP A 123 6.31 1.82 0.70
CA ASP A 123 6.42 1.52 2.12
C ASP A 123 6.99 0.10 2.34
N GLY A 124 7.41 -0.16 3.57
CA GLY A 124 7.97 -1.43 3.99
C GLY A 124 7.15 -2.06 5.11
N CYS A 125 7.13 -3.38 5.12
CA CYS A 125 6.36 -4.15 6.06
C CYS A 125 7.13 -5.39 6.52
N LEU A 126 7.24 -5.56 7.83
CA LEU A 126 7.74 -6.80 8.43
C LEU A 126 6.72 -7.92 8.27
N VAL A 127 7.20 -9.07 7.78
CA VAL A 127 6.43 -10.29 7.56
C VAL A 127 7.00 -11.40 8.42
N LYS A 128 6.08 -12.12 9.05
CA LYS A 128 6.37 -13.20 10.00
C LYS A 128 5.77 -14.49 9.48
N GLU A 129 6.58 -15.52 9.36
CA GLU A 129 6.14 -16.85 8.96
C GLU A 129 5.39 -17.55 10.11
N PRO A 130 4.42 -18.43 9.80
CA PRO A 130 3.72 -19.20 10.81
C PRO A 130 4.70 -20.02 11.66
N GLY A 131 4.62 -19.86 12.98
CA GLY A 131 5.49 -20.55 13.94
C GLY A 131 6.78 -19.83 14.32
N SER A 132 7.18 -18.76 13.62
CA SER A 132 8.36 -17.99 14.01
C SER A 132 8.13 -17.19 15.31
N PRO A 133 9.16 -16.91 16.13
CA PRO A 133 9.03 -16.02 17.29
C PRO A 133 9.06 -14.54 16.87
N SER A 134 9.91 -14.18 15.91
CA SER A 134 10.13 -12.83 15.39
C SER A 134 9.78 -12.74 13.90
N PRO A 135 9.69 -11.53 13.31
CA PRO A 135 9.59 -11.37 11.87
C PRO A 135 10.83 -11.94 11.16
N ASP A 136 10.59 -12.63 10.04
CA ASP A 136 11.62 -13.33 9.26
C ASP A 136 12.05 -12.48 8.05
N TRP A 137 11.12 -11.69 7.51
CA TRP A 137 11.29 -10.98 6.24
C TRP A 137 10.82 -9.54 6.31
N ARG A 138 11.35 -8.71 5.41
CA ARG A 138 10.81 -7.40 5.08
C ARG A 138 10.32 -7.41 3.64
N LEU A 139 9.06 -7.07 3.47
CA LEU A 139 8.45 -6.76 2.18
C LEU A 139 8.62 -5.26 1.94
N HIS A 140 9.29 -4.88 0.85
CA HIS A 140 9.30 -3.52 0.30
C HIS A 140 8.27 -3.50 -0.83
N TYR A 141 7.36 -2.54 -0.80
CA TYR A 141 6.19 -2.52 -1.65
C TYR A 141 6.01 -1.14 -2.27
N ALA A 142 5.81 -1.10 -3.59
CA ALA A 142 5.36 0.07 -4.33
C ALA A 142 3.97 -0.21 -4.90
N MET A 143 3.07 0.74 -4.75
CA MET A 143 1.68 0.61 -5.17
C MET A 143 1.22 1.87 -5.87
N ASP A 144 0.57 1.73 -7.03
CA ASP A 144 -0.13 2.87 -7.62
C ASP A 144 -1.37 3.19 -6.77
N ILE A 145 -1.42 4.40 -6.21
CA ILE A 145 -2.46 4.77 -5.22
C ILE A 145 -3.86 4.90 -5.81
N ARG A 146 -4.00 5.01 -7.15
CA ARG A 146 -5.30 5.13 -7.82
C ARG A 146 -5.90 3.77 -8.10
N THR A 147 -5.06 2.85 -8.56
CA THR A 147 -5.48 1.50 -8.97
C THR A 147 -5.36 0.49 -7.84
N LEU A 148 -4.58 0.81 -6.81
CA LEU A 148 -4.08 -0.09 -5.78
C LEU A 148 -3.28 -1.28 -6.34
N ASN A 149 -2.81 -1.19 -7.58
CA ASN A 149 -2.02 -2.26 -8.19
C ASN A 149 -0.64 -2.33 -7.53
N CYS A 150 -0.21 -3.54 -7.20
CA CYS A 150 1.18 -3.84 -6.86
C CYS A 150 2.06 -3.50 -8.05
N ASP A 151 2.84 -2.43 -7.94
CA ASP A 151 3.79 -2.06 -8.97
C ASP A 151 5.07 -2.89 -8.82
N GLN A 152 5.67 -2.84 -7.63
CA GLN A 152 6.90 -3.54 -7.31
C GLN A 152 6.83 -4.14 -5.92
N SER A 153 7.40 -5.33 -5.78
CA SER A 153 7.57 -6.00 -4.50
C SER A 153 8.95 -6.61 -4.41
N LEU A 154 9.67 -6.32 -3.34
CA LEU A 154 10.97 -6.91 -3.04
C LEU A 154 10.95 -7.50 -1.64
N ILE A 155 11.52 -8.69 -1.48
CA ILE A 155 11.56 -9.39 -0.21
C ILE A 155 13.02 -9.51 0.21
N THR A 156 13.33 -9.01 1.40
CA THR A 156 14.66 -9.08 1.98
C THR A 156 14.61 -9.66 3.38
N SER A 157 15.77 -9.95 3.96
CA SER A 157 15.87 -10.17 5.41
C SER A 157 15.42 -8.90 6.17
N VAL A 158 15.10 -9.07 7.46
CA VAL A 158 14.75 -7.96 8.35
C VAL A 158 15.89 -6.96 8.59
N SER A 159 17.14 -7.39 8.38
CA SER A 159 18.35 -6.56 8.53
C SER A 159 18.55 -5.56 7.39
N ALA A 160 17.95 -5.81 6.22
CA ALA A 160 17.98 -4.86 5.13
C ALA A 160 17.05 -3.68 5.46
N GLY A 161 17.62 -2.46 5.47
CA GLY A 161 16.88 -1.24 5.72
C GLY A 161 15.90 -0.88 4.61
N GLU A 162 15.02 0.08 4.87
CA GLU A 162 14.13 0.68 3.87
C GLU A 162 14.87 1.77 3.09
N THR A 163 14.68 1.83 1.78
CA THR A 163 15.29 2.86 0.92
C THR A 163 14.50 3.00 -0.38
N LEU A 164 14.52 4.19 -0.98
CA LEU A 164 13.94 4.42 -2.31
C LEU A 164 14.76 3.76 -3.43
N THR A 165 16.07 3.58 -3.24
CA THR A 165 16.97 2.92 -4.22
C THR A 165 16.64 1.44 -4.51
N ARG A 166 15.66 0.86 -3.82
CA ARG A 166 15.16 -0.51 -4.07
C ARG A 166 14.09 -0.56 -5.15
N PHE A 167 13.52 0.59 -5.52
CA PHE A 167 12.45 0.67 -6.49
C PHE A 167 13.00 1.22 -7.81
N SER A 168 12.59 0.59 -8.90
CA SER A 168 12.80 1.12 -10.25
C SER A 168 11.80 2.25 -10.48
N VAL A 169 12.23 3.30 -11.17
CA VAL A 169 11.43 4.49 -11.44
C VAL A 169 11.42 4.71 -12.94
N GLN A 170 10.27 5.07 -13.47
CA GLN A 170 10.13 5.52 -14.85
C GLN A 170 10.11 7.04 -14.89
N GLU A 171 10.56 7.60 -16.00
CA GLU A 171 10.48 9.04 -16.24
C GLU A 171 9.03 9.52 -16.05
N GLY A 172 8.84 10.57 -15.25
CA GLY A 172 7.53 11.09 -14.93
C GLY A 172 6.79 10.38 -13.78
N ASP A 173 7.34 9.33 -13.16
CA ASP A 173 6.75 8.77 -11.93
C ASP A 173 6.77 9.81 -10.80
N ILE A 174 5.78 9.76 -9.91
CA ILE A 174 5.74 10.51 -8.66
C ILE A 174 5.74 9.52 -7.50
N VAL A 175 6.84 9.49 -6.73
CA VAL A 175 7.02 8.58 -5.61
C VAL A 175 6.65 9.26 -4.29
N ILE A 176 5.68 8.68 -3.58
CA ILE A 176 5.15 9.18 -2.31
C ILE A 176 5.64 8.29 -1.17
N ALA A 177 6.40 8.86 -0.22
CA ALA A 177 7.12 8.05 0.77
C ALA A 177 7.04 8.62 2.20
N ASP A 178 7.09 7.74 3.21
CA ASP A 178 7.18 8.15 4.62
C ASP A 178 8.60 8.59 5.01
N ARG A 179 8.73 9.16 6.21
CA ARG A 179 9.97 9.71 6.77
C ARG A 179 11.12 8.71 6.88
N GLY A 180 10.82 7.41 6.93
CA GLY A 180 11.84 6.35 6.93
C GLY A 180 12.62 6.27 5.62
N PHE A 181 12.04 6.76 4.52
CA PHE A 181 12.61 6.72 3.18
C PHE A 181 13.26 8.05 2.76
N THR A 182 13.22 9.06 3.63
CA THR A 182 13.60 10.44 3.28
C THR A 182 15.08 10.68 3.58
N HIS A 183 15.94 10.19 2.69
CA HIS A 183 17.39 10.34 2.73
C HIS A 183 17.96 10.68 1.35
N ARG A 184 19.15 11.28 1.33
CA ARG A 184 19.78 11.81 0.11
C ARG A 184 19.97 10.77 -1.00
N PRO A 185 20.52 9.56 -0.74
CA PRO A 185 20.73 8.58 -1.81
C PRO A 185 19.41 8.11 -2.41
N GLY A 186 18.37 7.98 -1.59
CA GLY A 186 17.04 7.58 -2.05
C GLY A 186 16.43 8.63 -2.97
N ILE A 187 16.40 9.89 -2.56
CA ILE A 187 15.83 10.98 -3.35
C ILE A 187 16.64 11.19 -4.64
N LYS A 188 17.98 11.17 -4.57
CA LYS A 188 18.85 11.25 -5.74
C LYS A 188 18.52 10.16 -6.76
N HIS A 189 18.40 8.91 -6.32
CA HIS A 189 18.04 7.78 -7.21
C HIS A 189 16.70 7.99 -7.95
N ILE A 190 15.68 8.57 -7.28
CA ILE A 190 14.42 8.90 -7.94
C ILE A 190 14.64 9.97 -9.03
N LEU A 191 15.36 11.04 -8.69
CA LEU A 191 15.58 12.18 -9.58
C LEU A 191 16.46 11.84 -10.78
N ASP A 192 17.51 11.04 -10.58
CA ASP A 192 18.40 10.56 -11.65
C ASP A 192 17.65 9.72 -12.70
N GLN A 193 16.53 9.10 -12.33
CA GLN A 193 15.67 8.32 -13.22
C GLN A 193 14.53 9.14 -13.82
N GLY A 194 14.52 10.47 -13.64
CA GLY A 194 13.49 11.36 -14.16
C GLY A 194 12.17 11.31 -13.40
N GLY A 195 12.16 10.73 -12.19
CA GLY A 195 11.00 10.74 -11.30
C GLY A 195 10.96 11.96 -10.38
N ASP A 196 9.80 12.21 -9.81
CA ASP A 196 9.58 13.18 -8.75
C ASP A 196 9.28 12.52 -7.42
N VAL A 197 9.52 13.24 -6.32
CA VAL A 197 9.27 12.74 -4.97
C VAL A 197 8.30 13.63 -4.20
N VAL A 198 7.51 13.02 -3.32
CA VAL A 198 6.71 13.64 -2.27
C VAL A 198 6.97 12.84 -0.98
N ALA A 199 7.95 13.26 -0.20
CA ALA A 199 8.43 12.49 0.94
C ALA A 199 8.29 13.22 2.27
N ARG A 200 7.83 12.52 3.29
CA ARG A 200 7.65 13.10 4.62
C ARG A 200 8.96 13.45 5.28
N MET A 201 9.12 14.67 5.75
CA MET A 201 10.31 15.04 6.51
C MET A 201 10.13 14.79 8.01
N ASN A 202 11.25 14.43 8.65
CA ASN A 202 11.48 14.71 10.06
C ASN A 202 12.53 15.83 10.18
N LEU A 203 12.76 16.33 11.40
CA LEU A 203 13.59 17.51 11.63
C LEU A 203 15.06 17.38 11.17
N ARG A 204 15.60 16.15 11.05
CA ARG A 204 17.05 15.93 10.93
C ARG A 204 17.47 14.98 9.81
N ALA A 205 16.57 14.17 9.24
CA ALA A 205 16.93 13.09 8.32
C ALA A 205 17.43 13.58 6.96
N LEU A 206 16.98 14.76 6.53
CA LEU A 206 17.36 15.32 5.24
C LEU A 206 17.93 16.73 5.43
N PRO A 207 19.26 16.88 5.53
CA PRO A 207 19.87 18.20 5.65
C PRO A 207 19.78 18.92 4.30
N LEU A 208 19.10 20.07 4.32
CA LEU A 208 18.89 20.96 3.18
C LEU A 208 19.67 22.27 3.38
N VAL A 209 19.93 22.96 2.27
CA VAL A 209 20.55 24.29 2.26
C VAL A 209 19.66 25.29 1.53
N THR A 210 19.83 26.58 1.83
CA THR A 210 19.21 27.68 1.09
C THR A 210 19.95 27.91 -0.24
N ALA A 211 19.43 28.78 -1.10
CA ALA A 211 20.09 29.16 -2.35
C ALA A 211 21.50 29.75 -2.13
N GLU A 212 21.73 30.39 -0.97
CA GLU A 212 23.02 30.96 -0.56
C GLU A 212 23.96 29.91 0.07
N GLY A 213 23.60 28.63 0.06
CA GLY A 213 24.40 27.53 0.61
C GLY A 213 24.41 27.45 2.15
N LYS A 214 23.59 28.25 2.84
CA LYS A 214 23.43 28.17 4.30
C LYS A 214 22.51 27.02 4.69
N LYS A 215 22.63 26.49 5.91
CA LYS A 215 21.71 25.47 6.42
C LYS A 215 20.26 25.97 6.37
N PHE A 216 19.37 25.16 5.82
CA PHE A 216 17.93 25.43 5.84
C PHE A 216 17.38 25.16 7.25
N GLU A 217 17.13 26.23 8.01
CA GLU A 217 16.64 26.14 9.40
C GLU A 217 15.13 25.87 9.41
N GLN A 218 14.76 24.60 9.22
CA GLN A 218 13.37 24.15 9.05
C GLN A 218 12.38 24.72 10.07
N LEU A 219 12.69 24.70 11.38
CA LEU A 219 11.77 25.19 12.40
C LEU A 219 11.50 26.69 12.31
N ASN A 220 12.50 27.49 11.93
CA ASN A 220 12.32 28.93 11.80
C ASN A 220 11.29 29.26 10.72
N HIS A 221 11.32 28.52 9.61
CA HIS A 221 10.30 28.61 8.56
C HIS A 221 8.93 28.14 9.06
N LEU A 222 8.85 26.98 9.72
CA LEU A 222 7.57 26.45 10.21
C LEU A 222 6.86 27.39 11.21
N ARG A 223 7.62 28.08 12.06
CA ARG A 223 7.10 29.04 13.04
C ARG A 223 6.42 30.27 12.43
N THR A 224 6.62 30.55 11.14
CA THR A 224 5.94 31.67 10.48
C THR A 224 4.49 31.37 10.15
N LEU A 225 4.08 30.09 10.17
CA LEU A 225 2.72 29.69 9.81
C LEU A 225 1.76 29.87 10.98
N ALA A 226 0.53 30.32 10.73
CA ALA A 226 -0.59 30.27 11.64
C ALA A 226 -1.26 28.88 11.68
N PRO A 227 -2.00 28.51 12.74
CA PRO A 227 -2.74 27.24 12.77
C PRO A 227 -3.70 27.11 11.57
N GLY A 228 -3.66 25.97 10.89
CA GLY A 228 -4.43 25.73 9.68
C GLY A 228 -3.80 26.25 8.38
N GLU A 229 -2.67 26.96 8.46
CA GLU A 229 -2.00 27.54 7.29
C GLU A 229 -1.06 26.56 6.60
N TYR A 230 -0.95 26.72 5.28
CA TYR A 230 0.01 26.04 4.43
C TYR A 230 1.19 26.95 4.11
N GLY A 231 2.40 26.40 4.14
CA GLY A 231 3.63 27.09 3.79
C GLY A 231 4.44 26.33 2.76
N GLU A 232 5.21 27.07 1.97
CA GLU A 232 6.21 26.50 1.09
C GLU A 232 7.48 27.34 1.03
N TRP A 233 8.62 26.65 0.93
CA TRP A 233 9.92 27.29 0.81
C TRP A 233 10.80 26.51 -0.16
N SER A 234 11.53 27.23 -1.00
CA SER A 234 12.55 26.62 -1.85
C SER A 234 13.79 26.27 -1.01
N ALA A 235 14.38 25.12 -1.30
CA ALA A 235 15.61 24.65 -0.69
C ALA A 235 16.41 23.83 -1.70
N GLN A 236 17.62 23.46 -1.32
CA GLN A 236 18.48 22.59 -2.10
C GLN A 236 18.90 21.38 -1.28
N MET A 237 18.83 20.20 -1.89
CA MET A 237 19.45 18.99 -1.39
C MET A 237 20.81 18.84 -2.08
N VAL A 238 21.87 18.63 -1.30
CA VAL A 238 23.20 18.31 -1.84
C VAL A 238 23.47 16.82 -1.63
N ALA A 239 23.68 16.09 -2.72
CA ALA A 239 24.00 14.66 -2.70
C ALA A 239 25.21 14.42 -3.62
N GLU A 240 26.28 13.83 -3.07
CA GLU A 240 27.51 13.49 -3.83
C GLU A 240 28.12 14.66 -4.61
N GLY A 241 27.98 15.89 -4.09
CA GLY A 241 28.49 17.11 -4.73
C GLY A 241 27.52 17.75 -5.73
N GLU A 242 26.44 17.06 -6.09
CA GLU A 242 25.39 17.58 -6.96
C GLU A 242 24.29 18.28 -6.16
N GLN A 243 23.72 19.34 -6.73
CA GLN A 243 22.66 20.12 -6.13
C GLN A 243 21.32 19.84 -6.80
N TYR A 244 20.31 19.53 -5.99
CA TYR A 244 18.95 19.27 -6.42
C TYR A 244 18.03 20.31 -5.81
N VAL A 245 17.33 21.06 -6.65
CA VAL A 245 16.32 22.02 -6.18
C VAL A 245 15.10 21.25 -5.68
N VAL A 246 14.70 21.51 -4.45
CA VAL A 246 13.53 20.92 -3.80
C VAL A 246 12.65 22.02 -3.20
N ARG A 247 11.42 21.66 -2.88
CA ARG A 247 10.46 22.48 -2.12
C ARG A 247 10.16 21.79 -0.81
N VAL A 248 10.12 22.55 0.27
CA VAL A 248 9.60 22.10 1.55
C VAL A 248 8.19 22.66 1.67
N CYS A 249 7.19 21.78 1.66
CA CYS A 249 5.79 22.14 1.88
C CYS A 249 5.38 21.73 3.29
N ALA A 250 4.66 22.58 3.98
CA ALA A 250 4.20 22.31 5.33
C ALA A 250 2.76 22.76 5.57
N TYR A 251 2.09 22.07 6.49
CA TYR A 251 0.82 22.49 7.07
C TYR A 251 1.01 22.57 8.58
N ARG A 252 0.67 23.72 9.16
CA ARG A 252 0.56 23.83 10.62
C ARG A 252 -0.81 23.31 11.01
N LYS A 253 -0.83 22.28 11.85
CA LYS A 253 -2.08 21.67 12.34
C LYS A 253 -2.91 22.71 13.09
N THR A 254 -4.24 22.52 13.09
CA THR A 254 -5.12 23.31 13.96
C THR A 254 -4.77 23.07 15.43
N GLU A 255 -5.27 23.92 16.33
CA GLU A 255 -5.00 23.78 17.76
C GLU A 255 -5.48 22.41 18.29
N GLU A 256 -6.66 21.96 17.88
CA GLU A 256 -7.21 20.66 18.28
C GLU A 256 -6.33 19.51 17.81
N GLN A 257 -5.88 19.58 16.55
CA GLN A 257 -4.99 18.57 15.96
C GLN A 257 -3.59 18.58 16.60
N CYS A 258 -3.09 19.75 17.01
CA CYS A 258 -1.83 19.89 17.74
C CYS A 258 -1.93 19.19 19.10
N ILE A 259 -2.98 19.47 19.87
CA ILE A 259 -3.23 18.84 21.18
C ILE A 259 -3.30 17.33 21.04
N GLU A 260 -4.02 16.81 20.05
CA GLU A 260 -4.10 15.36 19.82
C GLU A 260 -2.73 14.76 19.44
N SER A 261 -1.97 15.44 18.59
CA SER A 261 -0.64 15.01 18.15
C SER A 261 0.36 14.98 19.30
N GLU A 262 0.32 16.01 20.15
CA GLU A 262 1.14 16.11 21.35
C GLU A 262 0.79 15.00 22.35
N ARG A 263 -0.50 14.77 22.61
CA ARG A 263 -0.95 13.65 23.45
C ARG A 263 -0.42 12.30 22.94
N LYS A 264 -0.55 12.04 21.63
CA LYS A 264 -0.05 10.81 20.99
C LYS A 264 1.47 10.69 21.12
N TYR A 265 2.20 11.80 20.96
CA TYR A 265 3.65 11.86 21.13
C TYR A 265 4.10 11.55 22.56
N LEU A 266 3.48 12.19 23.56
CA LEU A 266 3.79 11.97 24.98
C LEU A 266 3.55 10.51 25.40
N LEU A 267 2.42 9.92 24.95
CA LEU A 267 2.13 8.50 25.15
C LEU A 267 3.20 7.61 24.50
N HIS A 268 3.65 7.93 23.30
CA HIS A 268 4.69 7.17 22.60
C HIS A 268 6.04 7.23 23.32
N ILE A 269 6.48 8.43 23.71
CA ILE A 269 7.75 8.65 24.42
C ILE A 269 7.75 7.95 25.78
N SER A 270 6.64 8.04 26.52
CA SER A 270 6.45 7.33 27.79
C SER A 270 6.57 5.81 27.61
N LYS A 271 5.84 5.22 26.65
CA LYS A 271 5.93 3.78 26.34
C LYS A 271 7.34 3.33 25.94
N LYS A 272 8.12 4.21 25.31
CA LYS A 272 9.50 3.91 24.87
C LYS A 272 10.56 4.30 25.90
N GLN A 273 10.16 4.84 27.06
CA GLN A 273 11.06 5.34 28.11
C GLN A 273 12.14 6.31 27.57
N ARG A 274 11.75 7.16 26.62
CA ARG A 274 12.65 8.15 26.02
C ARG A 274 12.50 9.50 26.70
N LYS A 275 13.53 10.34 26.61
CA LYS A 275 13.45 11.74 27.01
C LYS A 275 12.73 12.56 25.94
N GLN A 276 12.00 13.57 26.38
CA GLN A 276 11.41 14.55 25.48
C GLN A 276 12.51 15.45 24.92
N VAL A 277 12.42 15.72 23.62
CA VAL A 277 13.27 16.69 22.92
C VAL A 277 12.33 17.80 22.44
N PRO A 278 12.47 19.05 22.94
CA PRO A 278 11.51 20.13 22.66
C PRO A 278 11.25 20.36 21.18
N GLU A 279 12.31 20.33 20.35
CA GLU A 279 12.20 20.55 18.91
C GLU A 279 11.45 19.40 18.21
N VAL A 280 11.56 18.18 18.73
CA VAL A 280 10.83 17.00 18.23
C VAL A 280 9.36 17.04 18.68
N GLN A 281 9.06 17.64 19.82
CA GLN A 281 7.68 17.87 20.26
C GLN A 281 7.02 18.96 19.41
N GLU A 282 7.72 20.08 19.18
CA GLU A 282 7.24 21.18 18.36
C GLU A 282 6.89 20.72 16.93
N ILE A 283 7.77 19.93 16.29
CA ILE A 283 7.52 19.46 14.92
C ILE A 283 6.29 18.53 14.81
N THR A 284 5.78 17.97 15.93
CA THR A 284 4.55 17.16 15.89
C THR A 284 3.30 17.98 15.57
N GLY A 285 3.35 19.30 15.81
CA GLY A 285 2.31 20.26 15.40
C GLY A 285 2.29 20.54 13.89
N TYR A 286 3.20 19.97 13.11
CA TYR A 286 3.31 20.23 11.68
C TYR A 286 3.21 18.97 10.84
N VAL A 287 2.72 19.14 9.63
CA VAL A 287 2.84 18.17 8.55
C VAL A 287 3.85 18.69 7.55
N VAL A 288 5.07 18.13 7.49
CA VAL A 288 6.14 18.63 6.62
C VAL A 288 6.56 17.58 5.60
N VAL A 289 6.64 17.99 4.34
CA VAL A 289 6.99 17.16 3.18
C VAL A 289 8.05 17.89 2.35
N VAL A 290 9.02 17.13 1.84
CA VAL A 290 9.91 17.58 0.77
C VAL A 290 9.36 17.08 -0.57
N THR A 291 9.40 17.93 -1.58
CA THR A 291 8.99 17.54 -2.93
C THR A 291 9.86 18.19 -3.99
N THR A 292 9.90 17.58 -5.16
CA THR A 292 10.54 18.13 -6.37
C THR A 292 9.52 18.65 -7.38
N LEU A 293 8.23 18.34 -7.17
CA LEU A 293 7.12 18.82 -7.99
C LEU A 293 7.01 20.33 -7.91
N ARG A 294 6.86 20.98 -9.07
CA ARG A 294 6.69 22.44 -9.20
C ARG A 294 5.27 22.85 -9.61
N GLU A 295 4.54 21.91 -10.20
CA GLU A 295 3.21 22.11 -10.82
C GLU A 295 2.09 22.37 -9.80
N LEU A 296 2.31 22.06 -8.51
CA LEU A 296 1.27 21.98 -7.48
C LEU A 296 1.49 22.98 -6.35
N SER A 297 0.40 23.44 -5.76
CA SER A 297 0.42 24.25 -4.53
C SER A 297 0.86 23.43 -3.31
N ALA A 298 1.29 24.09 -2.24
CA ALA A 298 1.60 23.41 -0.97
C ALA A 298 0.42 22.60 -0.43
N GLU A 299 -0.81 23.09 -0.59
CA GLU A 299 -2.03 22.40 -0.18
C GLU A 299 -2.24 21.12 -0.99
N ASP A 300 -2.12 21.19 -2.32
CA ASP A 300 -2.25 20.02 -3.20
C ASP A 300 -1.18 18.97 -2.92
N ILE A 301 0.06 19.39 -2.67
CA ILE A 301 1.16 18.48 -2.30
C ILE A 301 0.85 17.72 -1.00
N LEU A 302 0.28 18.41 -0.01
CA LEU A 302 -0.09 17.77 1.25
C LEU A 302 -1.37 16.92 1.11
N GLY A 303 -2.30 17.33 0.24
CA GLY A 303 -3.44 16.54 -0.20
C GLY A 303 -3.00 15.22 -0.84
N LEU A 304 -2.04 15.28 -1.75
CA LEU A 304 -1.42 14.12 -2.39
C LEU A 304 -0.67 13.26 -1.37
N TYR A 305 0.14 13.86 -0.49
CA TYR A 305 0.84 13.13 0.56
C TYR A 305 -0.11 12.40 1.50
N ARG A 306 -1.29 12.98 1.80
CA ARG A 306 -2.32 12.27 2.59
C ARG A 306 -2.58 10.91 1.96
N GLN A 307 -2.74 10.82 0.63
CA GLN A 307 -3.04 9.57 -0.10
C GLN A 307 -2.01 8.44 0.06
N ARG A 308 -0.83 8.71 0.61
CA ARG A 308 0.08 7.64 1.07
C ARG A 308 -0.61 6.69 2.06
N TRP A 309 -1.64 7.13 2.79
CA TRP A 309 -2.40 6.26 3.69
C TRP A 309 -2.95 4.99 3.02
N GLN A 310 -3.13 5.00 1.69
CA GLN A 310 -3.54 3.83 0.90
C GLN A 310 -2.61 2.64 1.07
N ILE A 311 -1.29 2.84 1.04
CA ILE A 311 -0.34 1.72 1.17
C ILE A 311 -0.35 1.13 2.59
N GLU A 312 -0.55 1.98 3.61
CA GLU A 312 -0.75 1.49 4.98
C GLU A 312 -2.04 0.68 5.12
N LEU A 313 -3.12 1.16 4.49
CA LEU A 313 -4.38 0.44 4.49
C LEU A 313 -4.24 -0.90 3.74
N ALA A 314 -3.54 -0.93 2.61
CA ALA A 314 -3.22 -2.17 1.90
C ALA A 314 -2.46 -3.16 2.80
N PHE A 315 -1.45 -2.71 3.56
CA PHE A 315 -0.77 -3.57 4.53
C PHE A 315 -1.67 -4.02 5.68
N LYS A 316 -2.51 -3.14 6.22
CA LYS A 316 -3.49 -3.51 7.26
C LYS A 316 -4.41 -4.59 6.74
N ARG A 317 -5.05 -4.37 5.58
CA ARG A 317 -5.89 -5.33 4.85
C ARG A 317 -5.20 -6.69 4.71
N MET A 318 -4.00 -6.72 4.12
CA MET A 318 -3.27 -7.96 3.90
C MET A 318 -2.87 -8.68 5.21
N LYS A 319 -2.55 -7.94 6.28
CA LYS A 319 -2.17 -8.52 7.57
C LYS A 319 -3.36 -9.03 8.38
N SER A 320 -4.39 -8.21 8.55
CA SER A 320 -5.49 -8.48 9.48
C SER A 320 -6.56 -9.37 8.89
N LEU A 321 -6.83 -9.27 7.58
CA LEU A 321 -7.94 -9.98 6.95
C LEU A 321 -7.51 -11.33 6.34
N ILE A 322 -6.23 -11.46 5.96
CA ILE A 322 -5.82 -12.52 5.02
C ILE A 322 -4.50 -13.21 5.43
N GLY A 323 -3.71 -12.60 6.31
CA GLY A 323 -2.42 -13.12 6.78
C GLY A 323 -1.30 -13.09 5.71
N LEU A 324 -0.14 -12.55 6.06
CA LEU A 324 1.05 -12.50 5.19
C LEU A 324 2.02 -13.68 5.38
N GLY A 325 1.66 -14.68 6.19
CA GLY A 325 2.61 -15.68 6.70
C GLY A 325 3.24 -16.61 5.67
N TYR A 326 2.52 -16.95 4.59
CA TYR A 326 3.02 -17.85 3.53
C TYR A 326 3.58 -17.07 2.34
N LEU A 327 4.45 -16.10 2.63
CA LEU A 327 5.01 -15.23 1.60
C LEU A 327 5.84 -16.07 0.61
N LYS A 328 5.46 -16.04 -0.67
CA LYS A 328 6.23 -16.72 -1.73
C LYS A 328 7.57 -16.00 -1.90
N LYS A 329 8.69 -16.73 -2.01
CA LYS A 329 10.05 -16.11 -2.02
C LYS A 329 10.82 -16.31 -3.32
N LYS A 330 10.40 -17.26 -4.17
CA LYS A 330 11.22 -17.79 -5.27
C LYS A 330 10.87 -17.24 -6.67
N ASN A 331 9.69 -16.65 -6.85
CA ASN A 331 9.22 -16.16 -8.14
C ASN A 331 8.63 -14.74 -7.98
N PRO A 332 9.32 -13.67 -8.41
CA PRO A 332 8.83 -12.29 -8.28
C PRO A 332 7.43 -12.07 -8.85
N ALA A 333 7.14 -12.60 -10.05
CA ALA A 333 5.82 -12.50 -10.65
C ALA A 333 4.75 -13.24 -9.83
N GLY A 334 5.11 -14.40 -9.25
CA GLY A 334 4.24 -15.15 -8.35
C GLY A 334 4.00 -14.46 -7.01
N VAL A 335 4.94 -13.64 -6.54
CA VAL A 335 4.78 -12.79 -5.36
C VAL A 335 3.83 -11.64 -5.64
N GLN A 336 4.03 -10.94 -6.74
CA GLN A 336 3.14 -9.85 -7.16
C GLN A 336 1.71 -10.36 -7.36
N ALA A 337 1.51 -11.46 -8.10
CA ALA A 337 0.20 -12.07 -8.28
C ALA A 337 -0.45 -12.50 -6.96
N TRP A 338 0.34 -12.97 -5.99
CA TRP A 338 -0.15 -13.36 -4.67
C TRP A 338 -0.53 -12.17 -3.80
N LEU A 339 0.31 -11.14 -3.74
CA LEU A 339 0.03 -9.88 -3.02
C LEU A 339 -1.19 -9.19 -3.60
N GLN A 340 -1.26 -9.11 -4.94
CA GLN A 340 -2.42 -8.55 -5.63
C GLN A 340 -3.68 -9.38 -5.40
N GLY A 341 -3.59 -10.71 -5.44
CA GLY A 341 -4.71 -11.60 -5.12
C GLY A 341 -5.24 -11.37 -3.70
N LYS A 342 -4.34 -11.20 -2.71
CA LYS A 342 -4.76 -10.81 -1.34
C LYS A 342 -5.41 -9.42 -1.33
N LEU A 343 -4.82 -8.43 -1.99
CA LEU A 343 -5.39 -7.09 -2.01
C LEU A 343 -6.76 -7.05 -2.69
N PHE A 344 -6.94 -7.76 -3.79
CA PHE A 344 -8.23 -8.00 -4.45
C PHE A 344 -9.27 -8.56 -3.47
N VAL A 345 -8.93 -9.64 -2.76
CA VAL A 345 -9.84 -10.26 -1.78
C VAL A 345 -10.19 -9.29 -0.66
N ALA A 346 -9.23 -8.48 -0.17
CA ALA A 346 -9.52 -7.47 0.83
C ALA A 346 -10.51 -6.42 0.33
N CYS A 347 -10.33 -5.90 -0.89
CA CYS A 347 -11.25 -4.95 -1.50
C CYS A 347 -12.65 -5.56 -1.70
N LEU A 348 -12.71 -6.83 -2.12
CA LEU A 348 -13.98 -7.55 -2.28
C LEU A 348 -14.71 -7.73 -0.94
N LEU A 349 -13.99 -8.11 0.12
CA LEU A 349 -14.54 -8.26 1.47
C LEU A 349 -15.05 -6.94 2.05
N GLU A 350 -14.33 -5.84 1.86
CA GLU A 350 -14.79 -4.51 2.30
C GLU A 350 -16.10 -4.11 1.61
N ARG A 351 -16.22 -4.41 0.30
CA ARG A 351 -17.46 -4.13 -0.43
C ARG A 351 -18.62 -5.00 0.03
N LEU A 352 -18.38 -6.28 0.30
CA LEU A 352 -19.36 -7.17 0.93
C LEU A 352 -19.82 -6.62 2.28
N LEU A 353 -18.87 -6.18 3.12
CA LEU A 353 -19.16 -5.61 4.43
C LEU A 353 -19.97 -4.31 4.32
N ALA A 354 -19.60 -3.40 3.41
CA ALA A 354 -20.33 -2.16 3.17
C ALA A 354 -21.79 -2.43 2.77
N ILE A 355 -22.01 -3.37 1.85
CA ILE A 355 -23.37 -3.74 1.40
C ILE A 355 -24.14 -4.46 2.52
N SER A 356 -23.50 -5.36 3.26
CA SER A 356 -24.12 -6.05 4.39
C SER A 356 -24.45 -5.11 5.56
N GLY A 357 -23.69 -4.04 5.75
CA GLY A 357 -23.98 -2.99 6.72
C GLY A 357 -25.21 -2.15 6.37
N HIS A 358 -25.69 -2.20 5.12
CA HIS A 358 -26.96 -1.63 4.68
C HIS A 358 -28.14 -2.59 4.81
N PHE A 359 -27.91 -3.87 5.10
CA PHE A 359 -28.95 -4.84 5.45
C PHE A 359 -29.08 -4.93 6.97
N SER A 360 -29.94 -4.08 7.54
CA SER A 360 -30.46 -4.28 8.89
C SER A 360 -31.17 -5.64 8.95
N PRO A 361 -31.00 -6.47 10.01
CA PRO A 361 -31.69 -7.75 10.07
C PRO A 361 -33.20 -7.49 10.06
N GLU A 362 -33.89 -8.03 9.06
CA GLU A 362 -35.33 -8.07 9.04
C GLU A 362 -35.80 -8.69 10.36
N LYS A 363 -36.64 -7.93 11.08
CA LYS A 363 -37.41 -8.48 12.19
C LYS A 363 -38.29 -9.59 11.60
N THR A 364 -37.87 -10.84 11.73
CA THR A 364 -38.79 -11.97 11.68
C THR A 364 -39.76 -11.81 12.85
N GLY A 365 -41.00 -11.45 12.52
CA GLY A 365 -42.14 -11.46 13.43
C GLY A 365 -42.69 -12.85 13.68
#